data_AF-A0A167IVL3-F1
#
_entry.id   AF-A0A167IVL3-F1
#
_cell.length_a   1.000
_cell.length_b   1.000
_cell.length_c   1.000
_cell.angle_alpha   90.00
_cell.angle_beta   90.00
_cell.angle_gamma   90.00
#
_symmetry.space_group_name_H-M   'P 1'
#
loop_
_entity.id
_entity.type
_entity.pdbx_description
1 polymer ?
#
loop_
_entity_poly.entity_id
_entity_poly.type
_entity_poly.pdbx_seq_one_letter_code
_entity_poly.pdbx_strand_id
1 'polypeptide(L)'
;MTTTTFPGDGYVLCSSEQDVLRAMGVLCQVEYLILDCEGRNLGREDGVLSLVCVGTPYDDVYVFDAVTLRRGTATMDALLDLLSNKAVIKIMWDGRMDYLEILLTFGIHIDGVLDLQIAEVVSRFAVRGETEDDHIRRLQNSFFGFTLVRSIPHMFKDVHLVIGMQKCLDMLGLGDRFQKDPVVQAMHSANQTHRWLERPLEPRLAAYAAQDIRLLGVLYDTFCKLGWILPSHRPGLVAHSARYVSLFQTREASVAYSRRRAWTVLPLDILDEPHGTLYPCGMCQRALSKHCFLLGSIGRLEYHHRYCRTCWVVCEKRREDVRSPDKWVPIWESLIDTPAYITSASR
;
A
#
# COMPACT_ATOMS: atom_id res chain seq x y z
N MET A 1 -19.79 13.17 31.97
CA MET A 1 -18.88 13.47 30.84
C MET A 1 -19.54 12.90 29.60
N THR A 2 -19.96 13.78 28.71
CA THR A 2 -20.84 13.52 27.57
C THR A 2 -20.12 12.73 26.50
N THR A 3 -20.56 11.50 26.24
CA THR A 3 -20.33 10.81 24.97
C THR A 3 -20.90 11.68 23.87
N THR A 4 -20.04 12.28 23.05
CA THR A 4 -20.46 12.99 21.84
C THR A 4 -20.78 11.96 20.76
N THR A 5 -21.82 11.16 20.98
CA THR A 5 -22.48 10.47 19.88
C THR A 5 -23.23 11.55 19.11
N PHE A 6 -22.69 12.00 17.98
CA PHE A 6 -23.49 12.74 17.00
C PHE A 6 -24.48 11.73 16.40
N PRO A 7 -25.78 11.80 16.73
CA PRO A 7 -26.77 10.89 16.18
C PRO A 7 -27.00 11.32 14.73
N GLY A 8 -26.32 10.66 13.80
CA GLY A 8 -26.44 10.97 12.37
C GLY A 8 -25.45 10.26 11.45
N ASP A 9 -24.18 10.09 11.88
CA ASP A 9 -23.09 9.78 10.93
C ASP A 9 -22.48 8.37 11.04
N GLY A 10 -23.00 7.53 11.95
CA GLY A 10 -22.73 6.08 12.00
C GLY A 10 -21.29 5.66 12.36
N TYR A 11 -20.54 6.45 13.13
CA TYR A 11 -19.19 6.12 13.60
C TYR A 11 -18.98 6.51 15.07
N VAL A 12 -17.95 5.93 15.72
CA VAL A 12 -17.53 6.25 17.08
C VAL A 12 -16.14 6.89 17.05
N LEU A 13 -16.04 8.15 17.50
CA LEU A 13 -14.75 8.81 17.71
C LEU A 13 -14.13 8.31 19.02
N CYS A 14 -12.95 7.70 18.94
CA CYS A 14 -12.20 7.18 20.08
C CYS A 14 -11.07 8.14 20.45
N SER A 15 -11.33 9.05 21.40
CA SER A 15 -10.34 10.03 21.89
C SER A 15 -10.02 9.87 23.38
N SER A 16 -10.59 8.86 24.04
CA SER A 16 -10.32 8.53 25.44
C SER A 16 -10.09 7.04 25.64
N GLU A 17 -9.45 6.65 26.75
CA GLU A 17 -9.23 5.25 27.09
C GLU A 17 -10.53 4.44 27.17
N GLN A 18 -11.61 5.05 27.66
CA GLN A 18 -12.91 4.39 27.75
C GLN A 18 -13.52 4.12 26.37
N ASP A 19 -13.31 5.02 25.40
CA ASP A 19 -13.77 4.80 24.03
C ASP A 19 -13.00 3.65 23.38
N VAL A 20 -11.68 3.62 23.60
CA VAL A 20 -10.82 2.54 23.09
C VAL A 20 -11.25 1.20 23.67
N LEU A 21 -11.43 1.08 24.99
CA LEU A 21 -11.89 -0.16 25.61
C LEU A 21 -13.24 -0.65 25.06
N ARG A 22 -14.19 0.26 24.82
CA ARG A 22 -15.48 -0.09 24.21
C ARG A 22 -15.31 -0.58 22.78
N ALA A 23 -14.49 0.10 21.98
CA ALA A 23 -14.19 -0.33 20.61
C ALA A 23 -13.53 -1.72 20.60
N MET A 24 -12.53 -1.96 21.44
CA MET A 24 -11.84 -3.25 21.53
C MET A 24 -12.77 -4.41 21.93
N GLY A 25 -13.80 -4.15 22.73
CA GLY A 25 -14.83 -5.13 23.07
C GLY A 25 -15.57 -5.69 21.84
N VAL A 26 -15.63 -4.92 20.75
CA VAL A 26 -16.20 -5.32 19.46
C VAL A 26 -15.11 -5.80 18.49
N LEU A 27 -14.04 -5.01 18.32
CA LEU A 27 -12.99 -5.27 17.32
C LEU A 27 -12.24 -6.59 17.54
N CYS A 28 -12.12 -7.07 18.79
CA CYS A 28 -11.48 -8.37 19.06
C CYS A 28 -12.35 -9.59 18.70
N GLN A 29 -13.63 -9.40 18.35
CA GLN A 29 -14.60 -10.48 18.11
C GLN A 29 -14.93 -10.68 16.62
N VAL A 30 -14.40 -9.84 15.74
CA VAL A 30 -14.70 -9.89 14.30
C VAL A 30 -13.64 -10.69 13.53
N GLU A 31 -14.05 -11.27 12.39
CA GLU A 31 -13.16 -12.13 11.58
C GLU A 31 -12.03 -11.33 10.91
N TYR A 32 -12.33 -10.10 10.51
CA TYR A 32 -11.38 -9.20 9.89
C TYR A 32 -11.71 -7.75 10.23
N LEU A 33 -10.72 -6.89 10.03
CA LEU A 33 -10.81 -5.46 10.20
C LEU A 33 -10.68 -4.79 8.84
N ILE A 34 -11.32 -3.64 8.69
CA ILE A 34 -11.06 -2.72 7.59
C ILE A 34 -10.24 -1.57 8.16
N LEU A 35 -9.13 -1.20 7.52
CA LEU A 35 -8.17 -0.25 8.08
C LEU A 35 -7.79 0.81 7.05
N ASP A 36 -7.81 2.05 7.49
CA ASP A 36 -7.34 3.23 6.76
C ASP A 36 -6.79 4.27 7.75
N CYS A 37 -5.87 5.13 7.32
CA CYS A 37 -5.33 6.18 8.16
C CYS A 37 -5.44 7.56 7.52
N GLU A 38 -5.63 8.56 8.37
CA GLU A 38 -5.70 9.95 7.95
C GLU A 38 -4.63 10.79 8.64
N GLY A 39 -4.16 11.83 7.96
CA GLY A 39 -3.23 12.75 8.55
C GLY A 39 -2.61 13.75 7.59
N ARG A 40 -1.64 14.49 8.10
CA ARG A 40 -0.93 15.49 7.32
C ARG A 40 0.15 14.80 6.51
N ASN A 41 0.09 14.91 5.18
CA ASN A 41 1.17 14.53 4.27
C ASN A 41 1.76 13.13 4.53
N LEU A 42 0.91 12.11 4.77
CA LEU A 42 1.35 10.76 5.07
C LEU A 42 2.39 10.25 4.07
N GLY A 43 3.48 9.67 4.59
CA GLY A 43 4.62 9.17 3.84
C GLY A 43 5.50 10.23 3.19
N ARG A 44 5.35 11.51 3.54
CA ARG A 44 6.23 12.63 3.16
C ARG A 44 7.16 13.03 4.30
N GLU A 45 8.11 13.91 4.02
CA GLU A 45 9.12 14.38 5.01
C GLU A 45 8.47 14.91 6.29
N ASP A 46 7.38 15.68 6.17
CA ASP A 46 6.64 16.30 7.27
C ASP A 46 5.37 15.54 7.68
N GLY A 47 5.28 14.26 7.31
CA GLY A 47 4.16 13.37 7.60
C GLY A 47 3.79 13.34 9.08
N VAL A 48 2.49 13.31 9.39
CA VAL A 48 2.00 13.10 10.76
C VAL A 48 0.69 12.32 10.70
N LEU A 49 0.67 11.14 11.32
CA LEU A 49 -0.53 10.35 11.53
C LEU A 49 -1.49 11.08 12.47
N SER A 50 -2.74 11.24 12.05
CA SER A 50 -3.78 11.89 12.84
C SER A 50 -4.83 10.92 13.36
N LEU A 51 -5.31 10.04 12.48
CA LEU A 51 -6.37 9.08 12.79
C LEU A 51 -5.97 7.68 12.32
N VAL A 52 -6.34 6.68 13.12
CA VAL A 52 -6.39 5.28 12.71
C VAL A 52 -7.86 4.89 12.67
N CYS A 53 -8.37 4.56 11.50
CA CYS A 53 -9.79 4.26 11.30
C CYS A 53 -9.96 2.77 11.13
N VAL A 54 -10.85 2.16 11.93
CA VAL A 54 -11.05 0.71 11.94
C VAL A 54 -12.53 0.40 11.77
N GLY A 55 -12.85 -0.37 10.73
CA GLY A 55 -14.18 -0.88 10.47
C GLY A 55 -14.34 -2.37 10.80
N THR A 56 -15.57 -2.77 11.04
CA THR A 56 -15.97 -4.18 11.15
C THR A 56 -16.66 -4.66 9.87
N PRO A 57 -16.86 -5.98 9.70
CA PRO A 57 -17.72 -6.52 8.64
C PRO A 57 -19.20 -6.10 8.74
N TYR A 58 -19.63 -5.50 9.85
CA TYR A 58 -21.02 -5.19 10.19
C TYR A 58 -21.31 -3.68 10.17
N ASP A 59 -20.53 -2.92 9.38
CA ASP A 59 -20.64 -1.46 9.18
C ASP A 59 -20.34 -0.58 10.41
N ASP A 60 -19.92 -1.15 11.54
CA ASP A 60 -19.42 -0.37 12.67
C ASP A 60 -18.05 0.24 12.33
N VAL A 61 -17.90 1.54 12.58
CA VAL A 61 -16.64 2.26 12.32
C VAL A 61 -16.16 3.00 13.57
N TYR A 62 -14.89 2.79 13.91
CA TYR A 62 -14.20 3.41 15.03
C TYR A 62 -13.06 4.29 14.50
N VAL A 63 -13.05 5.56 14.88
CA VAL A 63 -12.06 6.55 14.45
C VAL A 63 -11.17 6.86 15.64
N PHE A 64 -9.99 6.28 15.71
CA PHE A 64 -9.05 6.47 16.82
C PHE A 64 -8.21 7.72 16.60
N ASP A 65 -8.27 8.65 17.55
CA ASP A 65 -7.51 9.90 17.51
C ASP A 65 -6.04 9.66 17.91
N ALA A 66 -5.17 9.42 16.94
CA ALA A 66 -3.74 9.17 17.14
C ALA A 66 -2.96 10.38 17.68
N VAL A 67 -3.51 11.60 17.59
CA VAL A 67 -2.89 12.81 18.16
C VAL A 67 -3.12 12.86 19.67
N THR A 68 -4.33 12.51 20.11
CA THR A 68 -4.72 12.55 21.53
C THR A 68 -4.30 11.27 22.27
N LEU A 69 -4.41 10.11 21.62
CA LEU A 69 -4.05 8.81 22.18
C LEU A 69 -2.53 8.60 22.15
N ARG A 70 -1.90 8.55 23.32
CA ARG A 70 -0.45 8.34 23.44
C ARG A 70 -0.14 6.84 23.55
N ARG A 71 0.94 6.41 22.89
CA ARG A 71 1.52 5.06 23.09
C ARG A 71 1.92 4.86 24.57
N GLY A 72 1.82 3.62 25.05
CA GLY A 72 2.18 3.25 26.42
C GLY A 72 1.04 3.43 27.42
N THR A 73 -0.16 3.81 26.95
CA THR A 73 -1.39 3.51 27.68
C THR A 73 -1.80 2.08 27.35
N ALA A 74 -2.20 1.31 28.36
CA ALA A 74 -2.60 -0.09 28.18
C ALA A 74 -3.71 -0.27 27.12
N THR A 75 -4.52 0.78 26.93
CA THR A 75 -5.62 0.79 25.95
C THR A 75 -5.15 1.00 24.53
N MET A 76 -4.21 1.92 24.28
CA MET A 76 -3.63 2.10 22.95
C MET A 76 -2.81 0.87 22.57
N ASP A 77 -2.06 0.30 23.51
CA ASP A 77 -1.27 -0.91 23.29
C ASP A 77 -2.16 -2.09 22.86
N ALA A 78 -3.38 -2.22 23.40
CA ALA A 78 -4.34 -3.24 22.97
C ALA A 78 -4.77 -3.10 21.49
N LEU A 79 -4.95 -1.87 21.00
CA LEU A 79 -5.21 -1.63 19.57
C LEU A 79 -3.98 -2.01 18.72
N LEU A 80 -2.79 -1.58 19.14
CA LEU A 80 -1.54 -1.85 18.42
C LEU A 80 -1.22 -3.36 18.38
N ASP A 81 -1.51 -4.10 19.45
CA ASP A 81 -1.40 -5.55 19.51
C ASP A 81 -2.37 -6.22 18.53
N LEU A 82 -3.61 -5.73 18.44
CA LEU A 82 -4.58 -6.22 17.47
C LEU A 82 -4.14 -5.97 16.03
N LEU A 83 -3.58 -4.79 15.72
CA LEU A 83 -3.04 -4.48 14.39
C LEU A 83 -1.81 -5.34 14.05
N SER A 84 -0.99 -5.68 15.04
CA SER A 84 0.18 -6.56 14.88
C SER A 84 -0.18 -8.06 14.86
N ASN A 85 -1.43 -8.43 15.13
CA ASN A 85 -1.82 -9.82 15.16
C ASN A 85 -2.02 -10.39 13.74
N LYS A 86 -1.08 -11.24 13.30
CA LYS A 86 -1.14 -11.90 11.98
C LYS A 86 -2.37 -12.79 11.75
N ALA A 87 -3.03 -13.25 12.82
CA ALA A 87 -4.24 -14.06 12.72
C ALA A 87 -5.49 -13.23 12.38
N VAL A 88 -5.45 -11.92 12.62
CA VAL A 88 -6.54 -10.99 12.28
C VAL A 88 -6.20 -10.33 10.96
N ILE A 89 -7.07 -10.49 9.96
CA ILE A 89 -6.84 -9.89 8.65
C ILE A 89 -7.22 -8.41 8.68
N LYS A 90 -6.35 -7.55 8.13
CA LYS A 90 -6.62 -6.12 7.91
C LYS A 90 -6.81 -5.85 6.42
N ILE A 91 -8.02 -5.50 6.03
CA ILE A 91 -8.36 -5.12 4.66
C ILE A 91 -7.98 -3.65 4.45
N MET A 92 -7.15 -3.37 3.45
CA MET A 92 -6.65 -2.02 3.16
C MET A 92 -6.69 -1.74 1.66
N TRP A 93 -6.60 -0.48 1.26
CA TRP A 93 -6.32 -0.09 -0.11
C TRP A 93 -5.02 0.70 -0.18
N ASP A 94 -4.01 0.19 -0.88
CA ASP A 94 -2.73 0.88 -1.04
C ASP A 94 -2.10 1.29 0.31
N GLY A 95 -2.02 0.35 1.24
CA GLY A 95 -1.66 0.57 2.65
C GLY A 95 -0.19 0.96 2.91
N ARG A 96 0.56 1.34 1.87
CA ARG A 96 2.01 1.64 1.95
C ARG A 96 2.30 2.82 2.88
N MET A 97 1.49 3.86 2.80
CA MET A 97 1.71 5.07 3.59
C MET A 97 1.18 4.88 5.01
N ASP A 98 0.04 4.19 5.17
CA ASP A 98 -0.55 3.84 6.45
C ASP A 98 0.40 2.97 7.29
N TYR A 99 0.96 1.92 6.67
CA TYR A 99 1.96 1.06 7.29
C TYR A 99 3.19 1.86 7.75
N LEU A 100 3.74 2.70 6.87
CA LEU A 100 4.89 3.52 7.19
C LEU A 100 4.61 4.47 8.36
N GLU A 101 3.45 5.13 8.38
CA GLU A 101 3.12 6.11 9.40
C GLU A 101 2.77 5.45 10.74
N ILE A 102 2.15 4.26 10.74
CA ILE A 102 1.97 3.45 11.95
C ILE A 102 3.32 2.97 12.50
N LEU A 103 4.23 2.50 11.63
CA LEU A 103 5.58 2.11 12.04
C LEU A 103 6.36 3.27 12.65
N LEU A 104 6.34 4.45 12.02
CA LEU A 104 7.09 5.60 12.51
C LEU A 104 6.47 6.23 13.77
N THR A 105 5.14 6.22 13.88
CA THR A 105 4.43 6.82 15.03
C THR A 105 4.44 5.89 16.24
N PHE A 106 4.21 4.60 16.02
CA PHE A 106 4.00 3.62 17.09
C PHE A 106 5.06 2.54 17.18
N GLY A 107 6.01 2.46 16.26
CA GLY A 107 7.10 1.47 16.31
C GLY A 107 6.63 0.02 16.22
N ILE A 108 5.47 -0.23 15.59
CA ILE A 108 4.91 -1.57 15.41
C ILE A 108 4.71 -1.86 13.91
N HIS A 109 4.79 -3.13 13.55
CA HIS A 109 4.48 -3.60 12.20
C HIS A 109 3.03 -4.08 12.15
N ILE A 110 2.30 -3.67 11.12
CA ILE A 110 0.96 -4.23 10.86
C ILE A 110 1.14 -5.55 10.11
N ASP A 111 0.68 -6.64 10.69
CA ASP A 111 0.76 -7.97 10.07
C ASP A 111 -0.59 -8.41 9.49
N GLY A 112 -0.68 -9.47 8.70
CA GLY A 112 -1.98 -10.00 8.23
C GLY A 112 -2.77 -9.04 7.32
N VAL A 113 -2.09 -8.15 6.59
CA VAL A 113 -2.75 -7.22 5.66
C VAL A 113 -3.19 -7.94 4.39
N LEU A 114 -4.40 -7.64 3.91
CA LEU A 114 -4.88 -7.94 2.56
C LEU A 114 -5.16 -6.60 1.86
N ASP A 115 -4.29 -6.24 0.92
CA ASP A 115 -4.39 -5.00 0.15
C ASP A 115 -5.23 -5.22 -1.11
N LEU A 116 -6.35 -4.49 -1.22
CA LEU A 116 -7.28 -4.57 -2.33
C LEU A 116 -6.64 -4.11 -3.66
N GLN A 117 -5.66 -3.21 -3.64
CA GLN A 117 -4.95 -2.83 -4.86
C GLN A 117 -4.12 -3.99 -5.40
N ILE A 118 -3.55 -4.82 -4.52
CA ILE A 118 -2.86 -6.06 -4.90
C ILE A 118 -3.83 -7.12 -5.39
N ALA A 119 -4.96 -7.32 -4.71
CA ALA A 119 -6.01 -8.23 -5.17
C ALA A 119 -6.52 -7.84 -6.57
N GLU A 120 -6.68 -6.54 -6.85
CA GLU A 120 -7.05 -6.06 -8.18
C GLU A 120 -6.00 -6.45 -9.22
N VAL A 121 -4.71 -6.24 -8.94
CA VAL A 121 -3.64 -6.60 -9.89
C VAL A 121 -3.59 -8.11 -10.13
N VAL A 122 -3.66 -8.94 -9.08
CA VAL A 122 -3.62 -10.40 -9.21
C VAL A 122 -4.83 -10.93 -9.98
N SER A 123 -6.02 -10.37 -9.72
CA SER A 123 -7.26 -10.81 -10.36
C SER A 123 -7.24 -10.69 -11.89
N ARG A 124 -6.44 -9.76 -12.44
CA ARG A 124 -6.29 -9.53 -13.89
C ARG A 124 -6.04 -10.82 -14.65
N PHE A 125 -5.00 -11.54 -14.26
CA PHE A 125 -4.60 -12.78 -14.91
C PHE A 125 -5.35 -13.98 -14.31
N ALA A 126 -5.41 -14.04 -12.97
CA ALA A 126 -5.89 -15.23 -12.26
C ALA A 126 -7.41 -15.47 -12.39
N VAL A 127 -8.19 -14.41 -12.62
CA VAL A 127 -9.67 -14.48 -12.61
C VAL A 127 -10.27 -13.88 -13.88
N ARG A 128 -9.78 -12.72 -14.31
CA ARG A 128 -10.33 -11.98 -15.45
C ARG A 128 -9.75 -12.43 -16.79
N GLY A 129 -8.78 -13.36 -16.78
CA GLY A 129 -8.21 -13.96 -17.99
C GLY A 129 -7.45 -12.99 -18.89
N GLU A 130 -6.88 -11.92 -18.31
CA GLU A 130 -6.06 -10.96 -19.04
C GLU A 130 -4.89 -11.66 -19.73
N THR A 131 -4.71 -11.40 -21.02
CA THR A 131 -3.59 -11.93 -21.81
C THR A 131 -2.37 -11.01 -21.73
N GLU A 132 -1.20 -11.50 -22.12
CA GLU A 132 0.00 -10.65 -22.28
C GLU A 132 -0.24 -9.47 -23.23
N ASP A 133 -1.02 -9.66 -24.29
CA ASP A 133 -1.36 -8.60 -25.24
C ASP A 133 -2.22 -7.51 -24.59
N ASP A 134 -3.17 -7.88 -23.73
CA ASP A 134 -4.00 -6.94 -22.97
C ASP A 134 -3.15 -6.16 -21.95
N HIS A 135 -2.22 -6.85 -21.28
CA HIS A 135 -1.28 -6.25 -20.34
C HIS A 135 -0.40 -5.21 -21.03
N ILE A 136 0.21 -5.57 -22.16
CA ILE A 136 1.04 -4.67 -22.98
C ILE A 136 0.21 -3.47 -23.48
N ARG A 137 -1.02 -3.70 -23.94
CA ARG A 137 -1.92 -2.62 -24.40
C ARG A 137 -2.24 -1.64 -23.27
N ARG A 138 -2.45 -2.13 -22.05
CA ARG A 138 -2.66 -1.25 -20.89
C ARG A 138 -1.44 -0.37 -20.61
N LEU A 139 -0.23 -0.92 -20.69
CA LEU A 139 1.01 -0.17 -20.52
C LEU A 139 1.18 0.90 -21.62
N GLN A 140 0.87 0.55 -22.87
CA GLN A 140 0.89 1.45 -24.03
C GLN A 140 -0.09 2.61 -23.88
N ASN A 141 -1.29 2.36 -23.35
CA ASN A 141 -2.36 3.35 -23.23
C ASN A 141 -2.34 4.14 -21.91
N SER A 142 -1.28 3.99 -21.10
CA SER A 142 -1.18 4.60 -19.77
C SER A 142 0.16 5.33 -19.59
N PHE A 143 0.79 5.21 -18.41
CA PHE A 143 1.96 5.97 -18.00
C PHE A 143 3.14 5.90 -18.99
N PHE A 144 3.45 4.72 -19.53
CA PHE A 144 4.63 4.53 -20.38
C PHE A 144 4.44 5.04 -21.80
N GLY A 145 3.24 4.87 -22.37
CA GLY A 145 2.90 5.33 -23.72
C GLY A 145 3.31 4.35 -24.81
N PHE A 146 2.59 4.39 -25.93
CA PHE A 146 2.71 3.44 -27.05
C PHE A 146 4.15 3.28 -27.57
N THR A 147 4.82 4.40 -27.86
CA THR A 147 6.15 4.39 -28.49
C THR A 147 7.20 3.67 -27.66
N LEU A 148 7.22 3.90 -26.34
CA LEU A 148 8.21 3.32 -25.44
C LEU A 148 7.97 1.82 -25.25
N VAL A 149 6.73 1.41 -25.00
CA VAL A 149 6.42 -0.01 -24.76
C VAL A 149 6.67 -0.83 -26.03
N ARG A 150 6.36 -0.28 -27.21
CA ARG A 150 6.58 -0.96 -28.49
C ARG A 150 8.06 -1.13 -28.84
N SER A 151 8.94 -0.20 -28.45
CA SER A 151 10.35 -0.27 -28.81
C SER A 151 11.13 -1.30 -27.99
N ILE A 152 10.67 -1.63 -26.78
CA ILE A 152 11.37 -2.50 -25.83
C ILE A 152 10.41 -3.38 -25.00
N PRO A 153 9.53 -4.19 -25.63
CA PRO A 153 8.46 -4.91 -24.92
C PRO A 153 8.96 -5.88 -23.86
N HIS A 154 10.13 -6.51 -24.07
CA HIS A 154 10.75 -7.43 -23.10
C HIS A 154 11.07 -6.76 -21.74
N MET A 155 11.27 -5.44 -21.73
CA MET A 155 11.51 -4.68 -20.49
C MET A 155 10.26 -4.55 -19.61
N PHE A 156 9.09 -4.78 -20.20
CA PHE A 156 7.79 -4.65 -19.55
C PHE A 156 7.18 -5.97 -19.09
N LYS A 157 7.84 -7.10 -19.37
CA LYS A 157 7.43 -8.39 -18.83
C LYS A 157 7.35 -8.32 -17.30
N ASP A 158 6.23 -8.74 -16.72
CA ASP A 158 5.94 -8.70 -15.27
C ASP A 158 5.86 -7.27 -14.66
N VAL A 159 5.89 -6.21 -15.49
CA VAL A 159 5.75 -4.82 -15.02
C VAL A 159 4.28 -4.42 -15.02
N HIS A 160 3.65 -4.38 -13.86
CA HIS A 160 2.23 -4.02 -13.74
C HIS A 160 2.04 -2.56 -13.34
N LEU A 161 0.96 -1.94 -13.82
CA LEU A 161 0.48 -0.66 -13.29
C LEU A 161 -0.54 -0.92 -12.19
N VAL A 162 -0.41 -0.21 -11.07
CA VAL A 162 -1.49 -0.13 -10.08
C VAL A 162 -2.47 0.98 -10.45
N ILE A 163 -3.72 0.86 -10.03
CA ILE A 163 -4.75 1.88 -10.23
C ILE A 163 -5.17 2.48 -8.89
N GLY A 164 -5.65 3.72 -8.90
CA GLY A 164 -6.25 4.33 -7.71
C GLY A 164 -7.65 3.79 -7.44
N MET A 165 -8.12 3.92 -6.19
CA MET A 165 -9.42 3.41 -5.73
C MET A 165 -10.59 3.90 -6.59
N GLN A 166 -10.65 5.20 -6.92
CA GLN A 166 -11.71 5.75 -7.77
C GLN A 166 -11.78 5.04 -9.13
N LYS A 167 -10.63 4.83 -9.78
CA LYS A 167 -10.61 4.15 -11.08
C LYS A 167 -11.10 2.70 -10.97
N CYS A 168 -10.82 2.03 -9.85
CA CYS A 168 -11.34 0.70 -9.58
C CYS A 168 -12.87 0.71 -9.39
N LEU A 169 -13.39 1.68 -8.63
CA LEU A 169 -14.84 1.87 -8.45
C LEU A 169 -15.54 2.11 -9.78
N ASP A 170 -14.98 2.98 -10.63
CA ASP A 170 -15.53 3.27 -11.95
C ASP A 170 -15.56 2.00 -12.82
N MET A 171 -14.49 1.20 -12.81
CA MET A 171 -14.42 -0.08 -13.52
C MET A 171 -15.45 -1.11 -13.03
N LEU A 172 -15.86 -1.01 -11.76
CA LEU A 172 -16.85 -1.89 -11.14
C LEU A 172 -18.29 -1.35 -11.24
N GLY A 173 -18.50 -0.19 -11.87
CA GLY A 173 -19.81 0.47 -11.92
C GLY A 173 -20.29 0.98 -10.55
N LEU A 174 -19.35 1.23 -9.62
CA LEU A 174 -19.61 1.75 -8.28
C LEU A 174 -19.28 3.24 -8.14
N GLY A 175 -18.66 3.86 -9.16
CA GLY A 175 -18.19 5.24 -9.12
C GLY A 175 -19.27 6.27 -8.75
N ASP A 176 -20.48 6.14 -9.29
CA ASP A 176 -21.59 7.07 -9.01
C ASP A 176 -22.12 6.97 -7.58
N ARG A 177 -21.93 5.83 -6.91
CA ARG A 177 -22.40 5.60 -5.53
C ARG A 177 -21.46 6.19 -4.49
N PHE A 178 -20.19 6.38 -4.85
CA PHE A 178 -19.14 6.78 -3.92
C PHE A 178 -18.37 7.94 -4.52
N GLN A 179 -18.99 9.12 -4.46
CA GLN A 179 -18.33 10.37 -4.82
C GLN A 179 -17.53 10.88 -3.62
N LYS A 180 -16.30 11.32 -3.89
CA LYS A 180 -15.46 11.97 -2.88
C LYS A 180 -16.18 13.20 -2.34
N ASP A 181 -16.07 13.43 -1.03
CA ASP A 181 -16.56 14.67 -0.45
C ASP A 181 -15.85 15.87 -1.13
N PRO A 182 -16.60 16.79 -1.77
CA PRO A 182 -16.00 17.85 -2.58
C PRO A 182 -15.18 18.84 -1.75
N VAL A 183 -15.47 19.01 -0.46
CA VAL A 183 -14.72 19.89 0.44
C VAL A 183 -13.43 19.24 0.90
N VAL A 184 -13.47 17.94 1.23
CA VAL A 184 -12.23 17.20 1.56
C VAL A 184 -11.34 17.10 0.32
N GLN A 185 -11.92 16.87 -0.86
CA GLN A 185 -11.18 16.90 -2.12
C GLN A 185 -10.57 18.28 -2.40
N ALA A 186 -11.31 19.37 -2.18
CA ALA A 186 -10.79 20.72 -2.29
C ALA A 186 -9.68 20.99 -1.27
N MET A 187 -9.82 20.50 -0.04
CA MET A 187 -8.80 20.59 1.01
C MET A 187 -7.50 19.90 0.59
N HIS A 188 -7.55 18.67 0.07
CA HIS A 188 -6.37 17.99 -0.47
C HIS A 188 -5.78 18.72 -1.67
N SER A 189 -6.62 19.21 -2.57
CA SER A 189 -6.19 19.96 -3.76
C SER A 189 -5.51 21.28 -3.39
N ALA A 190 -5.94 21.92 -2.30
CA ALA A 190 -5.35 23.13 -1.74
C ALA A 190 -4.15 22.84 -0.81
N ASN A 191 -3.71 21.58 -0.68
CA ASN A 191 -2.65 21.15 0.22
C ASN A 191 -2.89 21.55 1.70
N GLN A 192 -4.16 21.56 2.12
CA GLN A 192 -4.58 21.92 3.47
C GLN A 192 -4.67 20.69 4.40
N THR A 193 -3.82 19.70 4.20
CA THR A 193 -3.80 18.44 4.98
C THR A 193 -3.45 18.65 6.46
N HIS A 194 -2.95 19.82 6.84
CA HIS A 194 -2.74 20.19 8.24
C HIS A 194 -4.03 20.21 9.07
N ARG A 195 -5.20 20.41 8.43
CA ARG A 195 -6.50 20.41 9.11
C ARG A 195 -6.82 19.10 9.81
N TRP A 196 -6.25 17.98 9.33
CA TRP A 196 -6.34 16.70 10.02
C TRP A 196 -5.78 16.75 11.45
N LEU A 197 -4.85 17.65 11.76
CA LEU A 197 -4.22 17.76 13.08
C LEU A 197 -4.95 18.74 14.02
N GLU A 198 -5.93 19.49 13.52
CA GLU A 198 -6.69 20.45 14.34
C GLU A 198 -7.58 19.71 15.36
N ARG A 199 -7.68 20.24 16.58
CA ARG A 199 -8.54 19.69 17.65
C ARG A 199 -9.40 20.80 18.27
N PRO A 200 -10.69 20.54 18.57
CA PRO A 200 -11.42 19.29 18.32
C PRO A 200 -11.51 18.98 16.82
N LEU A 201 -11.44 17.70 16.46
CA LEU A 201 -11.47 17.27 15.06
C LEU A 201 -12.80 17.72 14.44
N GLU A 202 -12.73 18.31 13.25
CA GLU A 202 -13.94 18.73 12.54
C GLU A 202 -14.82 17.51 12.25
N PRO A 203 -16.12 17.52 12.64
CA PRO A 203 -17.00 16.37 12.47
C PRO A 203 -17.04 15.82 11.03
N ARG A 204 -16.95 16.72 10.04
CA ARG A 204 -16.91 16.35 8.62
C ARG A 204 -15.69 15.50 8.26
N LEU A 205 -14.52 15.77 8.85
CA LEU A 205 -13.30 15.00 8.61
C LEU A 205 -13.43 13.59 9.21
N ALA A 206 -14.02 13.48 10.40
CA ALA A 206 -14.29 12.18 11.01
C ALA A 206 -15.34 11.38 10.22
N ALA A 207 -16.41 12.02 9.76
CA ALA A 207 -17.43 11.40 8.91
C ALA A 207 -16.85 10.95 7.56
N TYR A 208 -15.96 11.74 6.95
CA TYR A 208 -15.23 11.38 5.74
C TYR A 208 -14.37 10.12 5.96
N ALA A 209 -13.54 10.11 7.01
CA ALA A 209 -12.70 8.97 7.33
C ALA A 209 -13.53 7.70 7.59
N ALA A 210 -14.68 7.84 8.24
CA ALA A 210 -15.60 6.73 8.43
C ALA A 210 -16.24 6.23 7.13
N GLN A 211 -16.52 7.14 6.19
CA GLN A 211 -17.06 6.79 4.88
C GLN A 211 -16.05 6.02 4.02
N ASP A 212 -14.76 6.39 4.08
CA ASP A 212 -13.70 5.68 3.36
C ASP A 212 -13.55 4.23 3.88
N ILE A 213 -13.70 4.00 5.19
CA ILE A 213 -13.78 2.65 5.76
C ILE A 213 -14.96 1.84 5.21
N ARG A 214 -16.17 2.41 5.15
CA ARG A 214 -17.34 1.70 4.60
C ARG A 214 -17.15 1.38 3.11
N LEU A 215 -16.56 2.30 2.37
CA LEU A 215 -16.24 2.11 0.96
C LEU A 215 -15.28 0.93 0.75
N LEU A 216 -14.24 0.82 1.59
CA LEU A 216 -13.33 -0.33 1.58
C LEU A 216 -14.06 -1.65 1.88
N GLY A 217 -15.01 -1.64 2.82
CA GLY A 217 -15.87 -2.80 3.09
C GLY A 217 -16.68 -3.22 1.86
N VAL A 218 -17.34 -2.26 1.20
CA VAL A 218 -18.11 -2.52 -0.03
C VAL A 218 -17.22 -3.05 -1.17
N LEU A 219 -16.01 -2.50 -1.33
CA LEU A 219 -15.05 -2.99 -2.30
C LEU A 219 -14.61 -4.42 -2.01
N TYR A 220 -14.28 -4.73 -0.75
CA TYR A 220 -13.90 -6.09 -0.34
C TYR A 220 -15.00 -7.10 -0.61
N ASP A 221 -16.24 -6.79 -0.24
CA ASP A 221 -17.40 -7.63 -0.54
C ASP A 221 -17.59 -7.85 -2.03
N THR A 222 -17.40 -6.79 -2.83
CA THR A 222 -17.49 -6.86 -4.29
C THR A 222 -16.39 -7.77 -4.85
N PHE A 223 -15.16 -7.66 -4.34
CA PHE A 223 -14.04 -8.51 -4.77
C PHE A 223 -14.27 -9.97 -4.41
N CYS A 224 -14.84 -10.25 -3.24
CA CYS A 224 -15.26 -11.61 -2.85
C CYS A 224 -16.34 -12.15 -3.80
N LYS A 225 -17.39 -11.36 -4.10
CA LYS A 225 -18.48 -11.75 -5.01
C LYS A 225 -18.00 -12.01 -6.45
N LEU A 226 -17.01 -11.25 -6.91
CA LEU A 226 -16.38 -11.44 -8.23
C LEU A 226 -15.33 -12.56 -8.26
N GLY A 227 -15.05 -13.20 -7.11
CA GLY A 227 -14.04 -14.24 -7.00
C GLY A 227 -12.60 -13.74 -7.11
N TRP A 228 -12.36 -12.43 -7.01
CA TRP A 228 -11.01 -11.85 -6.98
C TRP A 228 -10.29 -12.20 -5.68
N ILE A 229 -11.06 -12.40 -4.61
CA ILE A 229 -10.60 -12.87 -3.31
C ILE A 229 -11.39 -14.14 -2.99
N LEU A 230 -10.68 -15.27 -2.99
CA LEU A 230 -11.21 -16.58 -2.59
C LEU A 230 -10.41 -17.11 -1.39
N PRO A 231 -11.03 -17.90 -0.49
CA PRO A 231 -10.31 -18.49 0.64
C PRO A 231 -9.04 -19.26 0.23
N SER A 232 -9.06 -19.94 -0.92
CA SER A 232 -7.93 -20.73 -1.44
C SER A 232 -6.70 -19.89 -1.80
N HIS A 233 -6.89 -18.65 -2.26
CA HIS A 233 -5.79 -17.77 -2.69
C HIS A 233 -5.51 -16.64 -1.69
N ARG A 234 -6.34 -16.49 -0.65
CA ARG A 234 -6.18 -15.49 0.42
C ARG A 234 -4.78 -15.51 1.05
N PRO A 235 -4.16 -16.65 1.39
CA PRO A 235 -2.81 -16.65 1.96
C PRO A 235 -1.75 -16.04 1.03
N GLY A 236 -1.85 -16.30 -0.28
CA GLY A 236 -0.97 -15.70 -1.28
C GLY A 236 -1.15 -14.19 -1.38
N LEU A 237 -2.40 -13.72 -1.41
CA LEU A 237 -2.71 -12.28 -1.40
C LEU A 237 -2.17 -11.57 -0.15
N VAL A 238 -2.30 -12.19 1.03
CA VAL A 238 -1.74 -11.64 2.28
C VAL A 238 -0.21 -11.56 2.20
N ALA A 239 0.46 -12.58 1.66
CA ALA A 239 1.91 -12.56 1.47
C ALA A 239 2.38 -11.46 0.49
N HIS A 240 1.68 -11.29 -0.64
CA HIS A 240 1.95 -10.20 -1.59
C HIS A 240 1.71 -8.82 -0.94
N SER A 241 0.62 -8.70 -0.20
CA SER A 241 0.22 -7.46 0.47
C SER A 241 1.22 -7.07 1.55
N ALA A 242 1.70 -8.03 2.35
CA ALA A 242 2.73 -7.79 3.36
C ALA A 242 4.01 -7.21 2.76
N ARG A 243 4.49 -7.75 1.63
CA ARG A 243 5.63 -7.19 0.89
C ARG A 243 5.31 -5.81 0.31
N TYR A 244 4.07 -5.59 -0.10
CA TYR A 244 3.64 -4.33 -0.70
C TYR A 244 3.55 -3.20 0.30
N VAL A 245 2.85 -3.37 1.42
CA VAL A 245 2.64 -2.29 2.39
C VAL A 245 3.92 -1.96 3.16
N SER A 246 4.80 -2.95 3.39
CA SER A 246 6.09 -2.75 4.04
C SER A 246 7.21 -2.21 3.13
N LEU A 247 6.86 -1.76 1.92
CA LEU A 247 7.80 -1.28 0.90
C LEU A 247 8.75 -0.19 1.42
N PHE A 248 8.29 0.63 2.37
CA PHE A 248 9.07 1.69 2.97
C PHE A 248 9.20 1.49 4.47
N GLN A 249 10.41 1.72 4.97
CA GLN A 249 10.72 1.73 6.40
C GLN A 249 11.08 3.14 6.89
N THR A 250 11.34 4.08 5.97
CA THR A 250 11.65 5.48 6.27
C THR A 250 10.95 6.43 5.28
N ARG A 251 10.77 7.68 5.70
CA ARG A 251 10.18 8.74 4.85
C ARG A 251 11.07 9.09 3.67
N GLU A 252 12.38 9.07 3.84
CA GLU A 252 13.34 9.36 2.77
C GLU A 252 13.18 8.36 1.61
N ALA A 253 13.00 7.07 1.93
CA ALA A 253 12.75 6.04 0.93
C ALA A 253 11.42 6.28 0.19
N SER A 254 10.33 6.56 0.92
CA SER A 254 9.02 6.88 0.33
C SER A 254 9.07 8.12 -0.58
N VAL A 255 9.73 9.18 -0.13
CA VAL A 255 9.86 10.45 -0.87
C VAL A 255 10.71 10.26 -2.11
N ALA A 256 11.86 9.59 -2.00
CA ALA A 256 12.73 9.28 -3.14
C ALA A 256 11.98 8.48 -4.21
N TYR A 257 11.19 7.50 -3.79
CA TYR A 257 10.35 6.70 -4.68
C TYR A 257 9.24 7.53 -5.34
N SER A 258 8.57 8.38 -4.57
CA SER A 258 7.50 9.25 -5.05
C SER A 258 7.95 10.30 -6.07
N ARG A 259 9.11 10.94 -5.85
CA ARG A 259 9.67 11.97 -6.76
C ARG A 259 9.85 11.44 -8.20
N ARG A 260 10.03 10.13 -8.34
CA ARG A 260 10.19 9.44 -9.63
C ARG A 260 8.88 9.03 -10.30
N ARG A 261 7.73 9.21 -9.64
CA ARG A 261 6.40 8.68 -10.05
C ARG A 261 6.36 7.15 -10.18
N ALA A 262 7.25 6.47 -9.47
CA ALA A 262 7.31 5.01 -9.47
C ALA A 262 6.09 4.36 -8.79
N TRP A 263 5.35 5.10 -7.96
CA TRP A 263 4.15 4.64 -7.24
C TRP A 263 3.02 4.12 -8.13
N THR A 264 2.99 4.50 -9.40
CA THR A 264 2.01 3.99 -10.39
C THR A 264 2.36 2.61 -10.93
N VAL A 265 3.56 2.11 -10.65
CA VAL A 265 4.08 0.84 -11.14
C VAL A 265 4.26 -0.09 -9.94
N LEU A 266 3.71 -1.29 -10.03
CA LEU A 266 3.93 -2.31 -9.02
C LEU A 266 5.43 -2.66 -8.97
N PRO A 267 6.08 -2.59 -7.80
CA PRO A 267 7.47 -3.03 -7.68
C PRO A 267 7.61 -4.53 -8.01
N LEU A 268 8.72 -4.92 -8.63
CA LEU A 268 9.03 -6.34 -8.87
C LEU A 268 9.28 -7.08 -7.53
N ASP A 269 9.22 -8.41 -7.53
CA ASP A 269 9.25 -9.26 -6.32
C ASP A 269 8.16 -8.90 -5.28
N ILE A 270 7.04 -8.27 -5.70
CA ILE A 270 5.85 -8.14 -4.86
C ILE A 270 4.94 -9.34 -5.08
N LEU A 271 4.62 -9.67 -6.33
CA LEU A 271 3.80 -10.84 -6.66
C LEU A 271 4.59 -12.14 -6.54
N ASP A 272 5.88 -12.12 -6.86
CA ASP A 272 6.77 -13.26 -6.62
C ASP A 272 7.49 -13.11 -5.28
N GLU A 273 7.72 -14.22 -4.59
CA GLU A 273 8.61 -14.22 -3.43
C GLU A 273 10.06 -14.02 -3.90
N PRO A 274 10.79 -13.03 -3.34
CA PRO A 274 12.21 -12.87 -3.63
C PRO A 274 12.97 -14.17 -3.36
N HIS A 275 13.82 -14.60 -4.29
CA HIS A 275 14.51 -15.88 -4.19
C HIS A 275 15.95 -15.82 -4.69
N GLY A 276 16.76 -16.75 -4.19
CA GLY A 276 18.18 -16.83 -4.50
C GLY A 276 18.95 -15.62 -3.97
N THR A 277 20.04 -15.29 -4.65
CA THR A 277 20.84 -14.11 -4.33
C THR A 277 20.07 -12.83 -4.68
N LEU A 278 20.01 -11.89 -3.73
CA LEU A 278 19.38 -10.60 -3.90
C LEU A 278 20.41 -9.52 -4.24
N TYR A 279 20.04 -8.62 -5.14
CA TYR A 279 20.88 -7.55 -5.63
C TYR A 279 20.23 -6.20 -5.34
N PRO A 280 20.97 -5.20 -4.84
CA PRO A 280 20.43 -3.88 -4.58
C PRO A 280 20.17 -3.13 -5.89
N CYS A 281 18.96 -2.59 -6.04
CA CYS A 281 18.67 -1.63 -7.09
C CYS A 281 19.20 -0.24 -6.69
N GLY A 282 20.13 0.32 -7.45
CA GLY A 282 20.70 1.65 -7.18
C GLY A 282 19.73 2.83 -7.29
N MET A 283 18.45 2.57 -7.57
CA MET A 283 17.40 3.60 -7.63
C MET A 283 16.36 3.45 -6.54
N CYS A 284 15.66 2.30 -6.46
CA CYS A 284 14.66 2.08 -5.42
C CYS A 284 15.26 1.53 -4.12
N GLN A 285 16.56 1.23 -4.09
CA GLN A 285 17.30 0.70 -2.94
C GLN A 285 16.78 -0.64 -2.39
N ARG A 286 15.88 -1.31 -3.11
CA ARG A 286 15.39 -2.64 -2.75
C ARG A 286 16.41 -3.70 -3.14
N ALA A 287 16.58 -4.70 -2.28
CA ALA A 287 17.24 -5.95 -2.61
C ALA A 287 16.24 -6.85 -3.37
N LEU A 288 16.58 -7.25 -4.59
CA LEU A 288 15.68 -7.92 -5.53
C LEU A 288 16.34 -9.15 -6.16
N SER A 289 15.53 -10.13 -6.54
CA SER A 289 15.97 -11.32 -7.25
C SER A 289 16.69 -10.98 -8.55
N LYS A 290 17.61 -11.85 -9.02
CA LYS A 290 18.38 -11.67 -10.27
C LYS A 290 17.49 -11.34 -11.49
N HIS A 291 16.33 -11.97 -11.60
CA HIS A 291 15.40 -11.80 -12.73
C HIS A 291 14.75 -10.40 -12.79
N CYS A 292 14.86 -9.62 -11.72
CA CYS A 292 14.39 -8.24 -11.67
C CYS A 292 15.31 -7.27 -12.42
N PHE A 293 16.47 -7.72 -12.93
CA PHE A 293 17.45 -6.88 -13.60
C PHE A 293 17.67 -7.28 -15.06
N LEU A 294 18.13 -6.31 -15.85
CA LEU A 294 18.74 -6.59 -17.16
C LEU A 294 20.07 -7.30 -16.93
N LEU A 295 20.29 -8.40 -17.64
CA LEU A 295 21.52 -9.19 -17.56
C LEU A 295 22.35 -8.99 -18.83
N GLY A 296 23.67 -9.04 -18.68
CA GLY A 296 24.64 -8.91 -19.76
C GLY A 296 25.88 -9.75 -19.48
N SER A 297 26.68 -10.00 -20.51
CA SER A 297 27.89 -10.80 -20.40
C SER A 297 29.01 -10.26 -21.27
N ILE A 298 30.23 -10.23 -20.73
CA ILE A 298 31.46 -9.96 -21.50
C ILE A 298 32.41 -11.14 -21.27
N GLY A 299 32.59 -11.98 -22.30
CA GLY A 299 33.33 -13.24 -22.14
C GLY A 299 32.63 -14.18 -21.15
N ARG A 300 33.33 -14.55 -20.07
CA ARG A 300 32.79 -15.39 -18.97
C ARG A 300 32.22 -14.59 -17.80
N LEU A 301 32.31 -13.26 -17.86
CA LEU A 301 31.89 -12.38 -16.79
C LEU A 301 30.43 -11.98 -16.99
N GLU A 302 29.60 -12.21 -15.97
CA GLU A 302 28.20 -11.79 -15.95
C GLU A 302 28.03 -10.45 -15.23
N TYR A 303 27.17 -9.62 -15.79
CA TYR A 303 26.82 -8.31 -15.28
C TYR A 303 25.31 -8.21 -15.13
N HIS A 304 24.88 -7.36 -14.21
CA HIS A 304 23.51 -6.88 -14.20
C HIS A 304 23.49 -5.36 -14.29
N HIS A 305 22.38 -4.83 -14.79
CA HIS A 305 22.16 -3.40 -14.76
C HIS A 305 21.94 -2.92 -13.32
N ARG A 306 22.42 -1.72 -12.99
CA ARG A 306 22.35 -1.11 -11.65
C ARG A 306 20.93 -0.85 -11.18
N TYR A 307 20.00 -0.71 -12.12
CA TYR A 307 18.58 -0.51 -11.86
C TYR A 307 17.78 -1.75 -12.25
N CYS A 308 16.81 -2.14 -11.40
CA CYS A 308 15.83 -3.15 -11.76
C CYS A 308 14.97 -2.71 -12.95
N ARG A 309 14.33 -3.64 -13.65
CA ARG A 309 13.57 -3.39 -14.89
C ARG A 309 12.52 -2.30 -14.69
N THR A 310 11.77 -2.31 -13.59
CA THR A 310 10.81 -1.24 -13.25
C THR A 310 11.48 0.14 -13.14
N CYS A 311 12.57 0.23 -12.40
CA CYS A 311 13.31 1.49 -12.24
C CYS A 311 13.92 1.94 -13.58
N TRP A 312 14.42 1.01 -14.38
CA TRP A 312 14.95 1.26 -15.71
C TRP A 312 13.88 1.89 -16.61
N VAL A 313 12.69 1.27 -16.74
CA VAL A 313 11.64 1.78 -17.65
C VAL A 313 11.04 3.10 -17.18
N VAL A 314 10.98 3.34 -15.86
CA VAL A 314 10.56 4.63 -15.29
C VAL A 314 11.57 5.73 -15.65
N CYS A 315 12.86 5.46 -15.56
CA CYS A 315 13.88 6.43 -15.92
C CYS A 315 13.99 6.65 -17.44
N GLU A 316 13.86 5.62 -18.25
CA GLU A 316 13.74 5.74 -19.70
C GLU A 316 12.54 6.63 -20.08
N LYS A 317 11.38 6.43 -19.45
CA LYS A 317 10.19 7.30 -19.64
C LYS A 317 10.47 8.77 -19.30
N ARG A 318 11.33 9.02 -18.31
CA ARG A 318 11.74 10.34 -17.87
C ARG A 318 12.92 10.92 -18.66
N ARG A 319 13.42 10.19 -19.68
CA ARG A 319 14.60 10.54 -20.46
C ARG A 319 15.86 10.71 -19.59
N GLU A 320 15.91 10.00 -18.47
CA GLU A 320 17.13 9.87 -17.66
C GLU A 320 18.05 8.83 -18.29
N ASP A 321 19.36 8.98 -18.11
CA ASP A 321 20.31 8.33 -19.03
C ASP A 321 20.20 6.80 -19.14
N VAL A 322 19.90 5.97 -18.14
CA VAL A 322 19.83 4.46 -18.11
C VAL A 322 20.62 3.53 -19.07
N ARG A 323 21.33 3.96 -20.10
CA ARG A 323 22.02 3.15 -21.12
C ARG A 323 23.53 3.27 -21.05
N SER A 324 24.05 4.23 -20.30
CA SER A 324 25.48 4.41 -20.14
C SER A 324 26.18 3.15 -19.56
N PRO A 325 27.36 2.78 -20.07
CA PRO A 325 28.09 1.59 -19.64
C PRO A 325 28.43 1.54 -18.14
N ASP A 326 28.58 2.68 -17.46
CA ASP A 326 28.86 2.77 -16.02
C ASP A 326 27.71 2.25 -15.13
N LYS A 327 26.55 1.94 -15.73
CA LYS A 327 25.39 1.38 -15.05
C LYS A 327 25.35 -0.14 -15.08
N TRP A 328 26.36 -0.80 -15.62
CA TRP A 328 26.51 -2.25 -15.54
C TRP A 328 27.46 -2.58 -14.38
N VAL A 329 26.99 -3.41 -13.47
CA VAL A 329 27.74 -3.83 -12.29
C VAL A 329 28.00 -5.33 -12.35
N PRO A 330 29.20 -5.80 -11.95
CA PRO A 330 29.49 -7.22 -11.89
C PRO A 330 28.59 -7.94 -10.88
N ILE A 331 28.15 -9.16 -11.23
CA ILE A 331 27.26 -9.94 -10.35
C ILE A 331 27.94 -10.31 -9.03
N TRP A 332 29.25 -10.54 -9.00
CA TRP A 332 29.96 -10.94 -7.78
C TRP A 332 30.26 -9.78 -6.82
N GLU A 333 30.23 -8.52 -7.29
CA GLU A 333 30.47 -7.33 -6.45
C GLU A 333 29.21 -6.84 -5.73
N SER A 334 28.04 -7.30 -6.18
CA SER A 334 26.73 -6.83 -5.69
C SER A 334 26.09 -7.79 -4.69
N LEU A 335 26.87 -8.72 -4.14
CA LEU A 335 26.44 -9.65 -3.10
C LEU A 335 26.25 -8.90 -1.79
N ILE A 336 24.99 -8.79 -1.34
CA ILE A 336 24.69 -8.44 0.05
C ILE A 336 24.55 -9.77 0.80
N ASP A 337 25.33 -9.98 1.87
CA ASP A 337 25.03 -11.01 2.85
C ASP A 337 23.61 -10.78 3.34
N THR A 338 22.72 -11.75 3.09
CA THR A 338 21.29 -11.69 3.43
C THR A 338 21.06 -11.05 4.79
N PRO A 339 20.35 -9.91 4.89
CA PRO A 339 19.97 -9.36 6.18
C PRO A 339 19.13 -10.37 6.96
N ALA A 340 19.40 -10.53 8.25
CA ALA A 340 18.79 -11.53 9.14
C ALA A 340 17.24 -11.49 9.25
N TYR A 341 16.58 -10.52 8.60
CA TYR A 341 15.14 -10.27 8.71
C TYR A 341 14.25 -11.13 7.81
N ILE A 342 14.81 -12.00 6.96
CA ILE A 342 14.01 -12.97 6.17
C ILE A 342 13.70 -14.25 6.98
N THR A 343 14.29 -14.44 8.17
CA THR A 343 14.19 -15.73 8.91
C THR A 343 13.09 -15.81 9.97
N SER A 344 12.29 -14.77 10.22
CA SER A 344 11.23 -14.82 11.26
C SER A 344 9.85 -15.25 10.75
N ALA A 345 9.71 -15.75 9.52
CA ALA A 345 8.45 -16.27 8.99
C ALA A 345 8.15 -17.75 9.37
N SER A 346 9.03 -18.41 10.12
CA SER A 346 8.79 -19.77 10.60
C SER A 346 9.25 -19.95 12.04
N ARG A 347 8.39 -19.57 12.98
CA ARG A 347 8.13 -20.26 14.26
C ARG A 347 6.79 -19.80 14.83
#